data_AF-C5DMX5-F1
#
_entry.id   AF-C5DMX5-F1
#
_cell.length_a   1.000
_cell.length_b   1.000
_cell.length_c   1.000
_cell.angle_alpha   90.00
_cell.angle_beta   90.00
_cell.angle_gamma   90.00
#
_symmetry.space_group_name_H-M   'P 1'
#
loop_
_entity.id
_entity.type
_entity.pdbx_description
1 polymer ?
#
loop_
_entity_poly.entity_id
_entity_poly.type
_entity_poly.pdbx_seq_one_letter_code
_entity_poly.pdbx_strand_id
1 'polypeptide(L)'
;MLRYHTQGYSGYGVQYSPFFDNKVAVATGSNFGLVGNGKLFIIDIDNQGRMLETKSFVTQDGLFDVAWNELHENHVLVAQGDGSLRLFDIQLNDYPVAIFQEHEKEVFSCNWNLINKQLFVSSSWDGTVKVWTPMRQSSLTTLTPKPMTAHNSALSSKDIPMSNQKRHTSLSKNKNCIYQSQFSPHDPNIVMSCAGNSYVTMFDLRQPANANQYSFMAHNGMETLTCDFNKYRSHIIATGGVDNMVKVWDLRMVRKMAANSRQPMSVNEICGHDLAIRKVSWSPHHSNMLLSTSYDMTCRVWQDLSDDGRRPTGKTNSIDPTHGCRFIFSHHTEFVFGADWSLWGQPGYVASTSWDGDVCIWYAFAR
;
A
#
# COMPACT_ATOMS: atom_id res chain seq x y z
N MET A 1 -16.15 -16.32 10.38
CA MET A 1 -14.79 -16.04 9.87
C MET A 1 -14.32 -17.27 9.14
N LEU A 2 -13.76 -17.10 7.96
CA LEU A 2 -13.09 -18.16 7.19
C LEU A 2 -11.58 -18.01 7.39
N ARG A 3 -10.84 -19.12 7.31
CA ARG A 3 -9.38 -19.11 7.51
C ARG A 3 -8.70 -20.11 6.58
N TYR A 4 -7.57 -19.72 6.02
CA TYR A 4 -6.62 -20.57 5.32
C TYR A 4 -5.22 -20.34 5.89
N HIS A 5 -4.42 -21.40 6.02
CA HIS A 5 -3.06 -21.31 6.58
C HIS A 5 -2.01 -21.57 5.50
N THR A 6 -1.19 -20.56 5.18
CA THR A 6 -0.06 -20.63 4.25
C THR A 6 1.17 -21.19 4.95
N GLN A 7 1.22 -22.53 5.09
CA GLN A 7 2.23 -23.22 5.88
C GLN A 7 3.67 -22.80 5.53
N GLY A 8 4.39 -22.23 6.51
CA GLY A 8 5.79 -21.81 6.37
C GLY A 8 6.01 -20.47 5.68
N TYR A 9 4.93 -19.75 5.35
CA TYR A 9 4.98 -18.46 4.68
C TYR A 9 4.21 -17.40 5.47
N SER A 10 4.78 -16.20 5.55
CA SER A 10 4.18 -15.02 6.16
C SER A 10 3.51 -14.15 5.10
N GLY A 11 2.28 -13.71 5.35
CA GLY A 11 1.51 -12.88 4.42
C GLY A 11 1.96 -11.43 4.39
N TYR A 12 2.08 -10.87 3.18
CA TYR A 12 2.48 -9.47 2.94
C TYR A 12 1.41 -8.65 2.22
N GLY A 13 0.76 -9.26 1.22
CA GLY A 13 -0.31 -8.64 0.45
C GLY A 13 -1.43 -9.63 0.21
N VAL A 14 -2.67 -9.16 0.26
CA VAL A 14 -3.86 -9.91 -0.15
C VAL A 14 -4.73 -9.00 -0.99
N GLN A 15 -5.32 -9.53 -2.05
CA GLN A 15 -6.28 -8.79 -2.89
C GLN A 15 -7.37 -9.71 -3.43
N TYR A 16 -8.62 -9.25 -3.37
CA TYR A 16 -9.73 -9.89 -4.06
C TYR A 16 -9.59 -9.77 -5.58
N SER A 17 -10.03 -10.80 -6.30
CA SER A 17 -10.11 -10.72 -7.75
C SER A 17 -11.17 -9.68 -8.18
N PRO A 18 -10.85 -8.81 -9.14
CA PRO A 18 -11.83 -7.90 -9.73
C PRO A 18 -12.72 -8.58 -10.78
N PHE A 19 -12.60 -9.91 -10.99
CA PHE A 19 -13.41 -10.67 -11.93
C PHE A 19 -14.19 -11.82 -11.27
N PHE A 20 -13.60 -12.45 -10.25
CA PHE A 20 -14.21 -13.57 -9.54
C PHE A 20 -14.53 -13.19 -8.10
N ASP A 21 -15.80 -13.29 -7.71
CA ASP A 21 -16.30 -12.88 -6.40
C ASP A 21 -15.80 -13.74 -5.23
N ASN A 22 -15.36 -14.96 -5.53
CA ASN A 22 -14.94 -15.95 -4.55
C ASN A 22 -13.43 -16.21 -4.55
N LYS A 23 -12.62 -15.35 -5.19
CA LYS A 23 -11.18 -15.60 -5.39
C LYS A 23 -10.32 -14.49 -4.79
N VAL A 24 -9.27 -14.88 -4.08
CA VAL A 24 -8.24 -13.98 -3.55
C VAL A 24 -6.84 -14.44 -3.94
N ALA A 25 -5.95 -13.48 -4.15
CA ALA A 25 -4.51 -13.74 -4.32
C ALA A 25 -3.75 -13.25 -3.09
N VAL A 26 -2.71 -13.97 -2.69
CA VAL A 26 -1.90 -13.66 -1.51
C VAL A 26 -0.41 -13.73 -1.85
N ALA A 27 0.30 -12.61 -1.69
CA ALA A 27 1.75 -12.54 -1.74
C ALA A 27 2.33 -12.87 -0.36
N THR A 28 3.27 -13.81 -0.33
CA THR A 28 3.88 -14.30 0.91
C THR A 28 5.40 -14.46 0.77
N GLY A 29 6.09 -14.50 1.92
CA GLY A 29 7.52 -14.78 2.02
C GLY A 29 7.85 -15.74 3.16
N SER A 30 8.79 -16.66 2.95
CA SER A 30 9.28 -17.54 4.02
C SER A 30 10.05 -16.75 5.08
N ASN A 31 10.15 -17.29 6.29
CA ASN A 31 10.93 -16.69 7.39
C ASN A 31 10.59 -15.20 7.61
N PHE A 32 9.30 -14.88 7.75
CA PHE A 32 8.82 -13.51 7.91
C PHE A 32 9.18 -12.58 6.75
N GLY A 33 9.42 -13.12 5.55
CA GLY A 33 9.84 -12.38 4.36
C GLY A 33 11.23 -11.75 4.46
N LEU A 34 12.05 -12.16 5.45
CA LEU A 34 13.41 -11.67 5.63
C LEU A 34 14.42 -12.39 4.75
N VAL A 35 14.18 -13.67 4.47
CA VAL A 35 15.07 -14.50 3.66
C VAL A 35 14.33 -15.74 3.14
N GLY A 36 14.68 -16.13 1.92
CA GLY A 36 14.21 -17.36 1.30
C GLY A 36 13.10 -17.09 0.29
N ASN A 37 12.36 -18.15 -0.03
CA ASN A 37 11.45 -18.14 -1.16
C ASN A 37 10.19 -17.31 -0.85
N GLY A 38 9.67 -16.68 -1.90
CA GLY A 38 8.31 -16.17 -1.92
C GLY A 38 7.34 -17.21 -2.46
N LYS A 39 6.06 -17.04 -2.16
CA LYS A 39 5.01 -17.86 -2.77
C LYS A 39 3.75 -17.03 -3.00
N LEU A 40 3.26 -17.04 -4.23
CA LEU A 40 1.95 -16.51 -4.59
C LEU A 40 0.92 -17.62 -4.39
N PHE A 41 -0.09 -17.39 -3.56
CA PHE A 41 -1.24 -18.29 -3.38
C PHE A 41 -2.47 -17.72 -4.08
N ILE A 42 -3.19 -18.56 -4.82
CA ILE A 42 -4.53 -18.28 -5.33
C ILE A 42 -5.50 -19.16 -4.55
N ILE A 43 -6.44 -18.52 -3.86
CA ILE A 43 -7.36 -19.18 -2.94
C ILE A 43 -8.79 -18.90 -3.39
N ASP A 44 -9.57 -19.96 -3.56
CA ASP A 44 -11.00 -19.89 -3.87
C ASP A 44 -11.81 -20.19 -2.62
N ILE A 45 -12.97 -19.56 -2.51
CA ILE A 45 -13.95 -19.79 -1.46
C ILE A 45 -15.07 -20.62 -2.10
N ASP A 46 -15.30 -21.82 -1.57
CA ASP A 46 -16.39 -22.66 -2.07
C ASP A 46 -17.75 -22.28 -1.48
N ASN A 47 -18.82 -22.90 -1.99
CA ASN A 47 -20.19 -22.65 -1.53
C ASN A 47 -20.44 -23.04 -0.06
N GLN A 48 -19.53 -23.80 0.57
CA GLN A 48 -19.58 -24.15 1.99
C GLN A 48 -18.76 -23.19 2.86
N GLY A 49 -18.14 -22.17 2.25
CA GLY A 49 -17.26 -21.23 2.93
C GLY A 49 -15.87 -21.79 3.24
N ARG A 50 -15.46 -22.89 2.62
CA ARG A 50 -14.10 -23.41 2.77
C ARG A 50 -13.18 -22.65 1.83
N MET A 51 -12.02 -22.24 2.36
CA MET A 51 -10.96 -21.62 1.59
C MET A 51 -10.02 -22.71 1.06
N LEU A 52 -9.83 -22.78 -0.25
CA LEU A 52 -9.07 -23.82 -0.93
C LEU A 52 -7.99 -23.20 -1.82
N GLU A 53 -6.73 -23.61 -1.65
CA GLU A 53 -5.66 -23.27 -2.59
C GLU A 53 -5.92 -23.97 -3.93
N THR A 54 -6.20 -23.17 -4.96
CA THR A 54 -6.43 -23.65 -6.33
C THR A 54 -5.19 -23.56 -7.19
N LYS A 55 -4.29 -22.62 -6.88
CA LYS A 55 -3.03 -22.45 -7.57
C LYS A 55 -1.98 -21.84 -6.65
N SER A 56 -0.71 -22.14 -6.90
CA SER A 56 0.37 -21.38 -6.31
C SER A 56 1.64 -21.38 -7.15
N PHE A 57 2.47 -20.36 -6.94
CA PHE A 57 3.72 -20.15 -7.67
C PHE A 57 4.83 -19.80 -6.69
N VAL A 58 5.92 -20.55 -6.71
CA VAL A 58 7.08 -20.29 -5.84
C VAL A 58 8.06 -19.37 -6.57
N THR A 59 8.57 -18.37 -5.87
CA THR A 59 9.57 -17.43 -6.37
C THR A 59 10.88 -17.54 -5.60
N GLN A 60 11.96 -17.05 -6.21
CA GLN A 60 13.31 -17.16 -5.66
C GLN A 60 13.51 -16.31 -4.39
N ASP A 61 12.73 -15.25 -4.25
CA ASP A 61 12.77 -14.32 -3.12
C ASP A 61 11.35 -13.95 -2.68
N GLY A 62 11.21 -13.38 -1.47
CA GLY A 62 9.95 -12.99 -0.84
C GLY A 62 9.08 -12.08 -1.70
N LEU A 63 7.76 -12.28 -1.63
CA LEU A 63 6.79 -11.43 -2.30
C LEU A 63 6.20 -10.42 -1.30
N PHE A 64 6.19 -9.14 -1.67
CA PHE A 64 5.82 -8.05 -0.76
C PHE A 64 4.49 -7.37 -1.09
N ASP A 65 3.98 -7.56 -2.30
CA ASP A 65 2.65 -7.08 -2.70
C ASP A 65 2.10 -7.88 -3.87
N VAL A 66 0.79 -7.80 -4.09
CA VAL A 66 0.07 -8.47 -5.17
C VAL A 66 -0.97 -7.55 -5.77
N ALA A 67 -1.08 -7.56 -7.10
CA ALA A 67 -2.10 -6.83 -7.85
C ALA A 67 -2.68 -7.67 -8.99
N TRP A 68 -4.00 -7.82 -9.03
CA TRP A 68 -4.71 -8.36 -10.19
C TRP A 68 -4.62 -7.42 -11.38
N ASN A 69 -4.51 -7.98 -12.58
CA ASN A 69 -4.62 -7.23 -13.81
C ASN A 69 -6.08 -6.83 -14.07
N GLU A 70 -6.36 -5.53 -14.14
CA GLU A 70 -7.73 -5.01 -14.31
C GLU A 70 -8.35 -5.22 -15.71
N LEU A 71 -7.57 -5.73 -16.68
CA LEU A 71 -8.03 -6.10 -18.03
C LEU A 71 -8.08 -7.60 -18.29
N HIS A 72 -7.46 -8.43 -17.43
CA HIS A 72 -7.29 -9.85 -17.71
C HIS A 72 -7.51 -10.71 -16.46
N GLU A 73 -8.59 -11.49 -16.47
CA GLU A 73 -9.10 -12.24 -15.31
C GLU A 73 -8.11 -13.26 -14.73
N ASN A 74 -7.20 -13.79 -15.55
CA ASN A 74 -6.25 -14.81 -15.15
C ASN A 74 -4.86 -14.25 -14.80
N HIS A 75 -4.63 -12.93 -14.94
CA HIS A 75 -3.31 -12.35 -14.73
C HIS A 75 -3.15 -11.71 -13.35
N VAL A 76 -2.07 -12.07 -12.66
CA VAL A 76 -1.71 -11.57 -11.33
C VAL A 76 -0.26 -11.10 -11.32
N LEU A 77 -0.05 -9.85 -10.93
CA LEU A 77 1.27 -9.24 -10.76
C LEU A 77 1.71 -9.37 -9.30
N VAL A 78 2.99 -9.65 -9.09
CA VAL A 78 3.61 -9.65 -7.75
C VAL A 78 4.86 -8.78 -7.72
N ALA A 79 5.08 -8.13 -6.59
CA ALA A 79 6.28 -7.37 -6.27
C ALA A 79 7.24 -8.24 -5.44
N GLN A 80 8.50 -8.36 -5.85
CA GLN A 80 9.47 -9.28 -5.24
C GLN A 80 10.67 -8.54 -4.63
N GLY A 81 11.30 -9.17 -3.62
CA GLY A 81 12.49 -8.68 -2.93
C GLY A 81 13.75 -8.50 -3.79
N ASP A 82 13.86 -9.22 -4.92
CA ASP A 82 15.01 -9.14 -5.83
C ASP A 82 14.98 -7.91 -6.78
N GLY A 83 14.03 -6.99 -6.58
CA GLY A 83 13.82 -5.84 -7.46
C GLY A 83 13.01 -6.15 -8.73
N SER A 84 12.57 -7.40 -8.90
CA SER A 84 11.69 -7.77 -10.01
C SER A 84 10.22 -7.54 -9.68
N LEU A 85 9.43 -7.30 -10.74
CA LEU A 85 8.00 -7.63 -10.74
C LEU A 85 7.77 -8.81 -11.66
N ARG A 86 6.85 -9.69 -11.29
CA ARG A 86 6.51 -10.89 -12.07
C ARG A 86 5.01 -10.96 -12.33
N LEU A 87 4.64 -11.15 -13.58
CA LEU A 87 3.24 -11.35 -13.99
C LEU A 87 3.01 -12.84 -14.22
N PHE A 88 2.05 -13.42 -13.51
CA PHE A 88 1.64 -14.82 -13.64
C PHE A 88 0.30 -14.93 -14.35
N ASP A 89 0.13 -16.00 -15.11
CA ASP A 89 -1.18 -16.47 -15.56
C ASP A 89 -1.57 -17.68 -14.71
N ILE A 90 -2.71 -17.58 -14.00
CA ILE A 90 -3.18 -18.62 -13.08
C ILE A 90 -3.55 -19.94 -13.78
N GLN A 91 -3.73 -19.93 -15.11
CA GLN A 91 -3.97 -21.13 -15.91
C GLN A 91 -2.66 -21.90 -16.18
N LEU A 92 -1.50 -21.23 -16.14
CA LEU A 92 -0.18 -21.85 -16.33
C LEU A 92 0.40 -22.33 -15.01
N ASN A 93 1.35 -23.28 -15.00
CA ASN A 93 1.78 -23.95 -13.76
C ASN A 93 3.05 -23.36 -13.13
N ASP A 94 4.07 -23.02 -13.92
CA ASP A 94 5.43 -22.96 -13.34
C ASP A 94 6.08 -21.57 -13.43
N TYR A 95 5.87 -20.83 -14.52
CA TYR A 95 6.64 -19.63 -14.82
C TYR A 95 5.78 -18.39 -15.03
N PRO A 96 6.28 -17.21 -14.64
CA PRO A 96 5.62 -15.96 -14.97
C PRO A 96 5.60 -15.77 -16.49
N VAL A 97 4.53 -15.18 -16.99
CA VAL A 97 4.39 -14.79 -18.41
C VAL A 97 5.21 -13.54 -18.74
N ALA A 98 5.58 -12.74 -17.74
CA ALA A 98 6.49 -11.61 -17.90
C ALA A 98 7.29 -11.33 -16.61
N ILE A 99 8.52 -10.83 -16.78
CA ILE A 99 9.39 -10.35 -15.69
C ILE A 99 9.83 -8.93 -16.04
N PHE A 100 9.65 -8.00 -15.10
CA PHE A 100 10.04 -6.61 -15.22
C PHE A 100 11.16 -6.32 -14.22
N GLN A 101 12.38 -6.16 -14.72
CA GLN A 101 13.57 -5.97 -13.89
C GLN A 101 14.21 -4.62 -14.22
N GLU A 102 13.89 -3.59 -13.45
CA GLU A 102 14.62 -2.33 -13.46
C GLU A 102 14.87 -1.74 -12.07
N HIS A 103 14.11 -2.16 -11.05
CA HIS A 103 14.41 -1.72 -9.68
C HIS A 103 15.70 -2.38 -9.19
N GLU A 104 16.50 -1.61 -8.45
CA GLU A 104 17.80 -2.07 -7.94
C GLU A 104 17.69 -2.71 -6.55
N LYS A 105 16.51 -2.62 -5.94
CA LYS A 105 16.21 -3.09 -4.58
C LYS A 105 14.77 -3.57 -4.49
N GLU A 106 14.42 -4.13 -3.33
CA GLU A 106 13.12 -4.67 -2.95
C GLU A 106 11.95 -3.81 -3.47
N VAL A 107 11.04 -4.44 -4.21
CA VAL A 107 9.79 -3.80 -4.63
C VAL A 107 8.74 -4.03 -3.56
N PHE A 108 8.30 -2.96 -2.88
CA PHE A 108 7.38 -3.06 -1.74
C PHE A 108 5.91 -2.97 -2.13
N SER A 109 5.58 -2.34 -3.25
CA SER A 109 4.19 -2.27 -3.71
C SER A 109 4.08 -2.36 -5.22
N CYS A 110 2.96 -2.94 -5.66
CA CYS A 110 2.52 -2.91 -7.05
C CYS A 110 1.02 -2.67 -7.09
N ASN A 111 0.55 -1.72 -7.90
CA ASN A 111 -0.87 -1.39 -7.99
C ASN A 111 -1.28 -1.14 -9.45
N TRP A 112 -2.43 -1.66 -9.84
CA TRP A 112 -2.96 -1.48 -11.19
C TRP A 112 -3.73 -0.16 -11.31
N ASN A 113 -3.74 0.44 -12.49
CA ASN A 113 -4.52 1.64 -12.75
C ASN A 113 -5.99 1.26 -13.00
N LEU A 114 -6.91 1.77 -12.17
CA LEU A 114 -8.32 1.41 -12.23
C LEU A 114 -9.09 2.10 -13.38
N ILE A 115 -8.56 3.20 -13.93
CA ILE A 115 -9.17 3.94 -15.03
C ILE A 115 -8.50 3.53 -16.35
N ASN A 116 -7.19 3.78 -16.47
CA ASN A 116 -6.41 3.31 -17.62
C ASN A 116 -5.81 1.95 -17.29
N LYS A 117 -6.63 0.92 -17.41
CA LYS A 117 -6.32 -0.47 -17.05
C LYS A 117 -5.18 -1.12 -17.85
N GLN A 118 -4.50 -0.39 -18.74
CA GLN A 118 -3.30 -0.85 -19.43
C GLN A 118 -2.01 -0.60 -18.64
N LEU A 119 -2.08 0.16 -17.54
CA LEU A 119 -0.94 0.61 -16.76
C LEU A 119 -0.94 0.02 -15.36
N PHE A 120 0.26 -0.23 -14.83
CA PHE A 120 0.48 -0.50 -13.41
C PHE A 120 1.68 0.31 -12.90
N VAL A 121 1.74 0.47 -11.58
CA VAL A 121 2.80 1.22 -10.89
C VAL A 121 3.48 0.32 -9.87
N SER A 122 4.79 0.51 -9.69
CA SER A 122 5.57 -0.14 -8.65
C SER A 122 6.37 0.87 -7.82
N SER A 123 6.63 0.54 -6.56
CA SER A 123 7.51 1.33 -5.68
C SER A 123 8.55 0.47 -4.99
N SER A 124 9.77 0.99 -4.84
CA SER A 124 10.91 0.23 -4.33
C SER A 124 11.69 0.96 -3.23
N TRP A 125 12.48 0.18 -2.50
CA TRP A 125 13.52 0.68 -1.60
C TRP A 125 14.64 1.44 -2.35
N ASP A 126 14.74 1.32 -3.68
CA ASP A 126 15.69 2.13 -4.47
C ASP A 126 15.33 3.63 -4.50
N GLY A 127 14.15 4.01 -3.97
CA GLY A 127 13.70 5.40 -3.91
C GLY A 127 12.97 5.86 -5.16
N THR A 128 12.59 4.94 -6.04
CA THR A 128 11.90 5.23 -7.28
C THR A 128 10.51 4.59 -7.31
N VAL A 129 9.64 5.22 -8.11
CA VAL A 129 8.35 4.70 -8.52
C VAL A 129 8.40 4.52 -10.03
N LYS A 130 8.00 3.37 -10.56
CA LYS A 130 8.02 3.11 -12.00
C LYS A 130 6.62 2.85 -12.51
N VAL A 131 6.32 3.37 -13.70
CA VAL A 131 5.06 3.16 -14.41
C VAL A 131 5.31 2.23 -15.58
N TRP A 132 4.47 1.23 -15.73
CA TRP A 132 4.68 0.12 -16.65
C TRP A 132 3.44 -0.14 -17.49
N THR A 133 3.65 -0.90 -18.56
CA THR A 133 2.59 -1.61 -19.29
C THR A 133 2.99 -3.08 -19.36
N PRO A 134 2.05 -4.03 -19.22
CA PRO A 134 2.39 -5.45 -19.30
C PRO A 134 2.91 -5.86 -20.69
N MET A 135 2.73 -5.01 -21.71
CA MET A 135 3.16 -5.26 -23.10
C MET A 135 4.62 -4.91 -23.37
N ARG A 136 5.36 -4.34 -22.41
CA ARG A 136 6.75 -3.91 -22.57
C ARG A 136 7.58 -4.31 -21.37
N GLN A 137 8.81 -4.79 -21.60
CA GLN A 137 9.72 -5.16 -20.51
C GLN A 137 10.28 -3.95 -19.76
N SER A 138 10.50 -2.83 -20.45
CA SER A 138 10.99 -1.59 -19.85
C SER A 138 9.87 -0.71 -19.33
N SER A 139 10.15 0.06 -18.28
CA SER A 139 9.21 1.03 -17.73
C SER A 139 8.93 2.15 -18.74
N LEU A 140 7.72 2.69 -18.69
CA LEU A 140 7.31 3.85 -19.50
C LEU A 140 7.88 5.15 -18.93
N THR A 141 7.94 5.24 -17.61
CA THR A 141 8.54 6.38 -16.92
C THR A 141 8.99 5.99 -15.52
N THR A 142 10.02 6.69 -15.03
CA THR A 142 10.51 6.60 -13.65
C THR A 142 10.23 7.93 -12.95
N LEU A 143 9.55 7.85 -11.81
CA LEU A 143 9.19 8.97 -10.94
C LEU A 143 10.06 8.92 -9.69
N THR A 144 10.73 10.02 -9.39
CA THR A 144 11.56 10.14 -8.19
C THR A 144 10.98 11.24 -7.30
N PRO A 145 10.49 10.90 -6.09
CA PRO A 145 10.05 11.88 -5.11
C PRO A 145 11.15 12.87 -4.73
N LYS A 146 10.87 14.16 -4.88
CA LYS A 146 11.79 15.28 -4.57
C LYS A 146 11.04 16.30 -3.69
N PRO A 147 10.97 16.10 -2.36
CA PRO A 147 10.31 17.05 -1.49
C PRO A 147 11.03 18.40 -1.48
N MET A 148 10.28 19.49 -1.64
CA MET A 148 10.78 20.87 -1.78
C MET A 148 11.64 21.38 -0.60
N THR A 149 11.60 20.73 0.57
CA THR A 149 12.40 21.13 1.74
C THR A 149 13.83 20.59 1.71
N ALA A 150 14.24 19.87 0.67
CA ALA A 150 15.66 19.61 0.42
C ALA A 150 16.36 20.91 -0.03
N HIS A 151 16.32 21.95 0.80
CA HIS A 151 17.27 23.05 0.70
C HIS A 151 18.65 22.45 0.94
N ASN A 152 19.42 22.40 -0.15
CA ASN A 152 20.86 22.23 -0.23
C ASN A 152 21.60 22.36 1.12
N SER A 153 21.95 21.21 1.71
CA SER A 153 23.33 21.00 2.08
C SER A 153 23.93 20.04 1.06
N ALA A 154 24.08 20.52 -0.18
CA ALA A 154 25.01 19.92 -1.13
C ALA A 154 26.44 20.18 -0.62
N LEU A 155 26.81 19.56 0.50
CA LEU A 155 28.18 19.15 0.69
C LEU A 155 28.38 18.03 -0.32
N SER A 156 29.00 18.37 -1.45
CA SER A 156 29.63 17.41 -2.34
C SER A 156 30.58 16.56 -1.48
N SER A 157 30.09 15.47 -0.89
CA SER A 157 30.97 14.44 -0.38
C SER A 157 31.59 13.79 -1.60
N LYS A 158 32.83 14.17 -1.91
CA LYS A 158 33.68 13.33 -2.76
C LYS A 158 33.69 11.95 -2.11
N ASP A 159 33.36 10.92 -2.88
CA ASP A 159 33.51 9.54 -2.42
C ASP A 159 35.00 9.30 -2.15
N ILE A 160 35.40 9.35 -0.89
CA ILE A 160 36.75 9.01 -0.47
C ILE A 160 36.77 7.48 -0.31
N PRO A 161 37.63 6.75 -1.05
CA PRO A 161 37.48 5.30 -1.15
C PRO A 161 37.69 4.55 0.17
N MET A 162 38.45 5.10 1.11
CA MET A 162 38.74 4.45 2.39
C MET A 162 39.11 5.48 3.46
N SER A 163 38.31 5.59 4.51
CA SER A 163 38.81 6.06 5.81
C SER A 163 38.11 5.30 6.94
N ASN A 164 38.89 4.82 7.91
CA ASN A 164 38.42 4.10 9.10
C ASN A 164 37.70 4.99 10.12
N GLN A 165 37.22 6.17 9.71
CA GLN A 165 36.39 7.06 10.54
C GLN A 165 34.91 6.81 10.24
N LYS A 166 34.39 5.64 10.60
CA LYS A 166 32.94 5.47 10.77
C LYS A 166 32.50 6.22 12.03
N ARG A 167 32.35 7.54 11.94
CA ARG A 167 31.23 8.17 12.65
C ARG A 167 29.98 7.52 12.06
N HIS A 168 29.21 6.80 12.87
CA HIS A 168 27.87 6.29 12.53
C HIS A 168 26.88 7.47 12.35
N THR A 169 27.22 8.44 11.52
CA THR A 169 26.38 9.60 11.18
C THR A 169 25.89 9.42 9.76
N SER A 170 24.92 8.52 9.59
CA SER A 170 24.03 8.51 8.43
C SER A 170 22.75 7.74 8.76
N LEU A 171 22.00 8.23 9.76
CA LEU A 171 20.56 7.93 9.89
C LEU A 171 19.74 8.42 8.66
N SER A 172 20.39 9.01 7.64
CA SER A 172 19.78 9.57 6.43
C SER A 172 19.79 8.65 5.21
N LYS A 173 20.52 7.52 5.21
CA LYS A 173 20.63 6.66 4.00
C LYS A 173 19.35 5.86 3.70
N ASN A 174 18.52 5.57 4.70
CA ASN A 174 17.32 4.73 4.54
C ASN A 174 16.00 5.52 4.49
N LYS A 175 16.02 6.85 4.47
CA LYS A 175 14.77 7.65 4.45
C LYS A 175 14.15 7.78 3.06
N ASN A 176 14.73 7.19 2.03
CA ASN A 176 14.20 7.30 0.66
C ASN A 176 13.34 6.10 0.24
N CYS A 177 13.12 5.09 1.10
CA CYS A 177 12.27 3.95 0.77
C CYS A 177 10.87 4.40 0.36
N ILE A 178 10.36 3.91 -0.77
CA ILE A 178 8.97 4.17 -1.16
C ILE A 178 8.13 2.93 -0.84
N TYR A 179 7.36 3.02 0.24
CA TYR A 179 6.63 1.89 0.80
C TYR A 179 5.37 1.53 0.01
N GLN A 180 4.66 2.54 -0.51
CA GLN A 180 3.46 2.32 -1.30
C GLN A 180 3.33 3.38 -2.39
N SER A 181 2.87 2.96 -3.57
CA SER A 181 2.42 3.84 -4.63
C SER A 181 1.09 3.36 -5.22
N GLN A 182 0.22 4.29 -5.60
CA GLN A 182 -1.08 4.00 -6.18
C GLN A 182 -1.47 5.02 -7.24
N PHE A 183 -2.21 4.56 -8.26
CA PHE A 183 -2.93 5.44 -9.15
C PHE A 183 -4.17 6.03 -8.46
N SER A 184 -4.51 7.26 -8.83
CA SER A 184 -5.80 7.84 -8.44
C SER A 184 -6.95 7.07 -9.11
N PRO A 185 -7.98 6.66 -8.36
CA PRO A 185 -9.20 6.10 -8.94
C PRO A 185 -10.07 7.17 -9.62
N HIS A 186 -9.65 8.44 -9.63
CA HIS A 186 -10.39 9.58 -10.19
C HIS A 186 -9.71 10.26 -11.39
N ASP A 187 -8.40 10.09 -11.56
CA ASP A 187 -7.64 10.60 -12.72
C ASP A 187 -6.52 9.61 -13.08
N PRO A 188 -6.51 9.03 -14.31
CA PRO A 188 -5.55 8.00 -14.70
C PRO A 188 -4.10 8.50 -14.75
N ASN A 189 -3.88 9.82 -14.72
CA ASN A 189 -2.56 10.44 -14.82
C ASN A 189 -1.99 10.85 -13.46
N ILE A 190 -2.72 10.62 -12.36
CA ILE A 190 -2.27 10.99 -11.03
C ILE A 190 -1.77 9.74 -10.30
N VAL A 191 -0.55 9.82 -9.78
CA VAL A 191 0.07 8.78 -8.94
C VAL A 191 0.40 9.38 -7.58
N MET A 192 0.08 8.67 -6.50
CA MET A 192 0.50 9.01 -5.14
C MET A 192 1.56 8.02 -4.68
N SER A 193 2.53 8.48 -3.90
CA SER A 193 3.49 7.61 -3.21
C SER A 193 3.78 8.09 -1.79
N CYS A 194 4.04 7.17 -0.87
CA CYS A 194 4.50 7.47 0.49
C CYS A 194 5.89 6.90 0.78
N ALA A 195 6.68 7.62 1.57
CA ALA A 195 8.08 7.32 1.77
C ALA A 195 8.54 7.36 3.24
N GLY A 196 9.68 6.72 3.51
CA GLY A 196 10.35 6.70 4.83
C GLY A 196 10.85 8.06 5.33
N ASN A 197 10.88 9.09 4.48
CA ASN A 197 11.23 10.46 4.87
C ASN A 197 10.02 11.24 5.43
N SER A 198 8.90 10.56 5.70
CA SER A 198 7.62 11.14 6.15
C SER A 198 6.80 11.84 5.07
N TYR A 199 7.30 11.95 3.84
CA TYR A 199 6.59 12.65 2.77
C TYR A 199 5.63 11.75 2.02
N VAL A 200 4.52 12.37 1.61
CA VAL A 200 3.65 11.88 0.55
C VAL A 200 3.89 12.77 -0.67
N THR A 201 4.11 12.15 -1.81
CA THR A 201 4.36 12.82 -3.09
C THR A 201 3.26 12.46 -4.06
N MET A 202 2.76 13.48 -4.74
CA MET A 202 1.71 13.38 -5.75
C MET A 202 2.32 13.76 -7.09
N PHE A 203 2.18 12.88 -8.07
CA PHE A 203 2.69 13.04 -9.42
C PHE A 203 1.57 13.26 -10.43
N ASP A 204 1.80 14.12 -11.42
CA ASP A 204 0.97 14.28 -12.62
C ASP A 204 1.77 13.86 -13.86
N LEU A 205 1.42 12.70 -14.42
CA LEU A 205 2.12 12.08 -15.55
C LEU A 205 2.05 12.91 -16.85
N ARG A 206 1.18 13.92 -16.92
CA ARG A 206 1.06 14.81 -18.08
C ARG A 206 2.12 15.91 -18.08
N GLN A 207 2.71 16.19 -16.92
CA GLN A 207 3.65 17.29 -16.73
C GLN A 207 5.11 16.80 -16.88
N PRO A 208 6.04 17.69 -17.27
CA PRO A 208 7.46 17.33 -17.37
C PRO A 208 8.06 17.04 -15.99
N ALA A 209 9.11 16.20 -15.96
CA ALA A 209 9.68 15.64 -14.72
C ALA A 209 10.17 16.66 -13.68
N ASN A 210 10.40 17.92 -14.06
CA ASN A 210 10.79 19.01 -13.16
C ASN A 210 9.61 19.72 -12.49
N ALA A 211 8.39 19.56 -13.01
CA ALA A 211 7.17 20.22 -12.52
C ALA A 211 6.02 19.23 -12.24
N ASN A 212 6.26 17.93 -12.42
CA ASN A 212 5.24 16.89 -12.33
C ASN A 212 4.87 16.48 -10.90
N GLN A 213 5.39 17.14 -9.86
CA GLN A 213 5.20 16.67 -8.50
C GLN A 213 5.01 17.79 -7.48
N TYR A 214 4.24 17.48 -6.44
CA TYR A 214 4.21 18.23 -5.19
C TYR A 214 4.23 17.25 -4.01
N SER A 215 4.84 17.65 -2.90
CA SER A 215 5.01 16.79 -1.73
C SER A 215 4.65 17.54 -0.45
N PHE A 216 4.20 16.80 0.56
CA PHE A 216 3.96 17.32 1.91
C PHE A 216 4.32 16.28 2.97
N MET A 217 4.71 16.75 4.16
CA MET A 217 5.03 15.88 5.29
C MET A 217 3.73 15.40 5.95
N ALA A 218 3.54 14.08 6.04
CA ALA A 218 2.32 13.49 6.58
C ALA A 218 2.46 13.12 8.08
N HIS A 219 3.55 12.46 8.45
CA HIS A 219 3.74 11.84 9.78
C HIS A 219 4.92 12.45 10.58
N ASN A 220 5.04 13.78 10.60
CA ASN A 220 5.95 14.54 11.49
C ASN A 220 7.42 14.07 11.52
N GLY A 221 7.93 13.57 10.39
CA GLY A 221 9.32 13.11 10.27
C GLY A 221 9.53 11.61 10.55
N MET A 222 8.47 10.90 10.94
CA MET A 222 8.39 9.43 11.03
C MET A 222 7.95 8.82 9.70
N GLU A 223 8.26 7.55 9.48
CA GLU A 223 8.04 6.91 8.18
C GLU A 223 6.55 6.79 7.85
N THR A 224 6.18 7.19 6.61
CA THR A 224 4.83 6.98 6.08
C THR A 224 4.81 5.67 5.32
N LEU A 225 4.15 4.65 5.89
CA LEU A 225 4.19 3.28 5.38
C LEU A 225 3.09 2.97 4.37
N THR A 226 2.01 3.73 4.38
CA THR A 226 0.84 3.46 3.55
C THR A 226 0.05 4.72 3.21
N CYS A 227 -0.54 4.72 2.03
CA CYS A 227 -1.42 5.78 1.55
C CYS A 227 -2.49 5.20 0.62
N ASP A 228 -3.71 5.74 0.71
CA ASP A 228 -4.82 5.29 -0.13
C ASP A 228 -5.78 6.45 -0.47
N PHE A 229 -6.28 6.44 -1.72
CA PHE A 229 -7.29 7.39 -2.17
C PHE A 229 -8.68 6.99 -1.69
N ASN A 230 -9.45 7.98 -1.26
CA ASN A 230 -10.87 7.77 -1.03
C ASN A 230 -11.54 7.40 -2.37
N LYS A 231 -12.34 6.33 -2.39
CA LYS A 231 -12.94 5.79 -3.62
C LYS A 231 -14.06 6.66 -4.19
N TYR A 232 -14.55 7.64 -3.43
CA TYR A 232 -15.69 8.50 -3.81
C TYR A 232 -15.37 10.00 -3.76
N ARG A 233 -14.46 10.43 -2.86
CA ARG A 233 -14.10 11.83 -2.64
C ARG A 233 -12.73 12.10 -3.27
N SER A 234 -12.73 12.68 -4.48
CA SER A 234 -11.54 12.83 -5.34
C SER A 234 -10.36 13.61 -4.78
N HIS A 235 -10.58 14.41 -3.73
CA HIS A 235 -9.54 15.20 -3.07
C HIS A 235 -9.14 14.67 -1.70
N ILE A 236 -9.69 13.53 -1.28
CA ILE A 236 -9.47 12.98 0.05
C ILE A 236 -8.59 11.75 -0.04
N ILE A 237 -7.56 11.71 0.80
CA ILE A 237 -6.66 10.58 0.95
C ILE A 237 -6.50 10.25 2.43
N ALA A 238 -6.15 9.00 2.72
CA ALA A 238 -5.71 8.56 4.04
C ALA A 238 -4.24 8.14 3.99
N THR A 239 -3.52 8.37 5.08
CA THR A 239 -2.13 7.94 5.26
C THR A 239 -1.97 7.26 6.62
N GLY A 240 -1.06 6.30 6.71
CA GLY A 240 -0.68 5.64 7.95
C GLY A 240 0.83 5.51 8.05
N GLY A 241 1.35 5.57 9.28
CA GLY A 241 2.80 5.59 9.50
C GLY A 241 3.23 5.01 10.84
N VAL A 242 4.51 5.24 11.15
CA VAL A 242 5.18 4.80 12.38
C VAL A 242 4.77 5.61 13.62
N ASP A 243 4.04 6.71 13.42
CA ASP A 243 3.44 7.50 14.51
C ASP A 243 2.14 6.90 15.08
N ASN A 244 1.78 5.68 14.65
CA ASN A 244 0.59 4.93 15.08
C ASN A 244 -0.76 5.59 14.73
N MET A 245 -0.77 6.60 13.87
CA MET A 245 -1.97 7.37 13.53
C MET A 245 -2.39 7.15 12.08
N VAL A 246 -3.71 7.08 11.83
CA VAL A 246 -4.25 7.31 10.49
C VAL A 246 -4.57 8.79 10.35
N LYS A 247 -4.08 9.43 9.30
CA LYS A 247 -4.35 10.85 9.00
C LYS A 247 -5.14 10.97 7.71
N VAL A 248 -6.18 11.79 7.72
CA VAL A 248 -7.00 12.10 6.54
C VAL A 248 -6.64 13.50 6.04
N TRP A 249 -6.52 13.65 4.73
CA TRP A 249 -6.06 14.89 4.10
C TRP A 249 -6.99 15.34 2.98
N ASP A 250 -7.23 16.64 2.89
CA ASP A 250 -7.82 17.27 1.70
C ASP A 250 -6.72 17.89 0.84
N LEU A 251 -6.48 17.30 -0.33
CA LEU A 251 -5.45 17.71 -1.28
C LEU A 251 -5.60 19.17 -1.75
N ARG A 252 -6.81 19.74 -1.75
CA ARG A 252 -7.02 21.15 -2.07
C ARG A 252 -6.49 22.04 -0.95
N MET A 253 -6.70 21.64 0.30
CA MET A 253 -6.16 22.35 1.46
C MET A 253 -4.64 22.24 1.51
N VAL A 254 -4.09 21.05 1.25
CA VAL A 254 -2.64 20.83 1.14
C VAL A 254 -2.01 21.80 0.13
N ARG A 255 -2.56 21.87 -1.09
CA ARG A 255 -2.08 22.79 -2.14
C ARG A 255 -2.18 24.26 -1.72
N LYS A 256 -3.31 24.66 -1.12
CA LYS A 256 -3.53 26.03 -0.65
C LYS A 256 -2.57 26.43 0.47
N MET A 257 -2.26 25.52 1.39
CA MET A 257 -1.32 25.79 2.49
C MET A 257 0.12 25.86 1.99
N ALA A 258 0.52 24.94 1.09
CA ALA A 258 1.83 24.96 0.45
C ALA A 258 2.07 26.26 -0.32
N ALA A 259 1.07 26.76 -1.05
CA ALA A 259 1.16 28.05 -1.76
C ALA A 259 1.34 29.26 -0.81
N ASN A 260 0.93 29.14 0.45
CA ASN A 260 1.10 30.17 1.48
C ASN A 260 2.29 29.89 2.42
N SER A 261 3.20 28.99 2.04
CA SER A 261 4.37 28.57 2.84
C SER A 261 3.99 28.07 4.24
N ARG A 262 2.80 27.47 4.39
CA ARG A 262 2.34 26.85 5.63
C ARG A 262 2.44 25.33 5.54
N GLN A 263 2.78 24.71 6.65
CA GLN A 263 2.74 23.25 6.76
C GLN A 263 1.29 22.76 6.56
N PRO A 264 1.05 21.80 5.65
CA PRO A 264 -0.26 21.19 5.49
C PRO A 264 -0.73 20.53 6.79
N MET A 265 -2.00 20.73 7.12
CA MET A 265 -2.64 20.07 8.28
C MET A 265 -3.60 19.00 7.79
N SER A 266 -3.61 17.87 8.48
CA SER A 266 -4.62 16.83 8.32
C SER A 266 -6.00 17.38 8.69
N VAL A 267 -7.04 16.95 7.98
CA VAL A 267 -8.43 17.32 8.29
C VAL A 267 -9.01 16.43 9.37
N ASN A 268 -8.39 15.27 9.62
CA ASN A 268 -8.76 14.35 10.68
C ASN A 268 -7.54 13.50 11.09
N GLU A 269 -7.47 13.16 12.38
CA GLU A 269 -6.47 12.25 12.93
C GLU A 269 -7.18 11.18 13.75
N ILE A 270 -6.99 9.92 13.36
CA ILE A 270 -7.64 8.76 13.95
C ILE A 270 -6.59 7.99 14.73
N CYS A 271 -6.80 7.90 16.04
CA CYS A 271 -5.91 7.25 16.99
C CYS A 271 -6.50 5.91 17.44
N GLY A 272 -5.64 4.93 17.70
CA GLY A 272 -6.03 3.76 18.48
C GLY A 272 -5.12 2.54 18.32
N HIS A 273 -4.36 2.44 17.23
CA HIS A 273 -3.32 1.41 17.12
C HIS A 273 -2.17 1.67 18.10
N ASP A 274 -1.57 0.60 18.61
CA ASP A 274 -0.48 0.69 19.59
C ASP A 274 0.91 0.67 18.94
N LEU A 275 0.98 0.23 17.68
CA LEU A 275 2.21 0.17 16.87
C LEU A 275 1.96 0.68 15.44
N ALA A 276 3.02 0.76 14.66
CA ALA A 276 3.02 1.36 13.33
C ALA A 276 1.94 0.77 12.42
N ILE A 277 1.30 1.63 11.64
CA ILE A 277 0.23 1.26 10.72
C ILE A 277 0.84 0.81 9.40
N ARG A 278 0.64 -0.45 9.02
CA ARG A 278 1.26 -1.05 7.83
C ARG A 278 0.44 -0.85 6.57
N LYS A 279 -0.90 -0.85 6.67
CA LYS A 279 -1.82 -0.63 5.55
C LYS A 279 -3.02 0.19 5.97
N VAL A 280 -3.46 1.11 5.10
CA VAL A 280 -4.78 1.75 5.16
C VAL A 280 -5.51 1.51 3.85
N SER A 281 -6.83 1.29 3.91
CA SER A 281 -7.67 1.08 2.73
C SER A 281 -9.08 1.60 2.95
N TRP A 282 -9.48 2.60 2.17
CA TRP A 282 -10.84 3.11 2.11
C TRP A 282 -11.80 2.05 1.58
N SER A 283 -12.97 1.97 2.19
CA SER A 283 -14.02 1.07 1.75
C SER A 283 -14.44 1.38 0.31
N PRO A 284 -14.55 0.36 -0.55
CA PRO A 284 -15.09 0.50 -1.90
C PRO A 284 -16.63 0.60 -1.90
N HIS A 285 -17.27 0.61 -0.73
CA HIS A 285 -18.73 0.67 -0.55
C HIS A 285 -19.20 1.93 0.20
N HIS A 286 -18.33 2.54 1.01
CA HIS A 286 -18.69 3.69 1.84
C HIS A 286 -17.59 4.77 1.83
N SER A 287 -17.96 6.01 1.55
CA SER A 287 -17.04 7.15 1.45
C SER A 287 -16.43 7.60 2.77
N ASN A 288 -16.97 7.15 3.91
CA ASN A 288 -16.53 7.53 5.25
C ASN A 288 -16.10 6.32 6.10
N MET A 289 -15.78 5.18 5.48
CA MET A 289 -15.23 4.03 6.19
C MET A 289 -13.87 3.64 5.63
N LEU A 290 -12.95 3.29 6.53
CA LEU A 290 -11.62 2.82 6.16
C LEU A 290 -11.15 1.71 7.10
N LEU A 291 -10.30 0.86 6.56
CA LEU A 291 -9.63 -0.24 7.23
C LEU A 291 -8.17 0.15 7.49
N SER A 292 -7.61 -0.29 8.60
CA SER A 292 -6.17 -0.27 8.83
C SER A 292 -5.66 -1.58 9.41
N THR A 293 -4.40 -1.89 9.15
CA THR A 293 -3.64 -2.99 9.75
C THR A 293 -2.38 -2.46 10.41
N SER A 294 -1.91 -3.13 11.45
CA SER A 294 -0.76 -2.67 12.23
C SER A 294 0.13 -3.81 12.71
N TYR A 295 1.35 -3.44 13.09
CA TYR A 295 2.25 -4.29 13.86
C TYR A 295 1.73 -4.62 15.27
N ASP A 296 0.64 -3.98 15.73
CA ASP A 296 -0.08 -4.39 16.95
C ASP A 296 -0.92 -5.67 16.78
N MET A 297 -0.77 -6.34 15.63
CA MET A 297 -1.43 -7.60 15.30
C MET A 297 -2.95 -7.49 15.09
N THR A 298 -3.48 -6.26 14.97
CA THR A 298 -4.91 -6.02 14.76
C THR A 298 -5.23 -5.47 13.37
N CYS A 299 -6.42 -5.80 12.86
CA CYS A 299 -7.09 -5.01 11.84
C CYS A 299 -8.17 -4.16 12.50
N ARG A 300 -8.32 -2.90 12.12
CA ARG A 300 -9.35 -2.01 12.68
C ARG A 300 -10.14 -1.31 11.60
N VAL A 301 -11.43 -1.18 11.83
CA VAL A 301 -12.36 -0.51 10.93
C VAL A 301 -12.79 0.78 11.60
N TRP A 302 -12.67 1.87 10.86
CA TRP A 302 -12.93 3.22 11.34
C TRP A 302 -13.99 3.88 10.51
N GLN A 303 -14.80 4.71 11.17
CA GLN A 303 -15.58 5.72 10.49
C GLN A 303 -14.84 7.05 10.55
N ASP A 304 -14.66 7.69 9.39
CA ASP A 304 -14.23 9.07 9.28
C ASP A 304 -15.37 9.99 9.75
N LEU A 305 -15.26 10.52 10.97
CA LEU A 305 -16.28 11.40 11.54
C LEU A 305 -16.24 12.81 10.95
N SER A 306 -15.20 13.16 10.19
CA SER A 306 -15.11 14.46 9.51
C SER A 306 -16.10 14.62 8.38
N ASP A 307 -16.72 13.53 7.92
CA ASP A 307 -17.68 13.51 6.82
C ASP A 307 -18.84 12.53 7.11
N ASP A 308 -20.08 12.97 6.93
CA ASP A 308 -21.27 12.12 7.13
C ASP A 308 -21.63 11.28 5.88
N GLY A 309 -20.76 11.29 4.86
CA GLY A 309 -20.98 10.68 3.56
C GLY A 309 -21.66 11.61 2.54
N ARG A 310 -22.12 12.78 2.96
CA ARG A 310 -22.72 13.81 2.10
C ARG A 310 -22.04 15.16 2.24
N ARG A 311 -21.60 15.51 3.45
CA ARG A 311 -21.01 16.80 3.76
C ARG A 311 -19.98 16.70 4.89
N PRO A 312 -19.02 17.63 4.93
CA PRO A 312 -18.16 17.80 6.10
C PRO A 312 -18.97 18.12 7.35
N THR A 313 -18.68 17.45 8.46
CA THR A 313 -19.42 17.59 9.73
C THR A 313 -18.80 18.62 10.67
N GLY A 314 -17.53 18.97 10.45
CA GLY A 314 -16.72 19.77 11.37
C GLY A 314 -16.28 19.03 12.64
N LYS A 315 -16.59 17.73 12.76
CA LYS A 315 -16.13 16.86 13.86
C LYS A 315 -14.85 16.13 13.46
N THR A 316 -14.06 15.70 14.42
CA THR A 316 -12.87 14.87 14.18
C THR A 316 -12.90 13.65 15.08
N ASN A 317 -12.20 12.59 14.69
CA ASN A 317 -12.09 11.36 15.49
C ASN A 317 -11.28 11.59 16.77
N SER A 318 -10.40 12.60 16.80
CA SER A 318 -9.56 12.88 17.96
C SER A 318 -10.35 13.32 19.20
N ILE A 319 -11.56 13.89 19.02
CA ILE A 319 -12.45 14.31 20.11
C ILE A 319 -13.53 13.29 20.44
N ASP A 320 -13.68 12.24 19.64
CA ASP A 320 -14.66 11.19 19.84
C ASP A 320 -14.13 10.13 20.83
N PRO A 321 -14.90 9.73 21.86
CA PRO A 321 -14.42 8.78 22.87
C PRO A 321 -14.00 7.41 22.33
N THR A 322 -14.55 6.97 21.20
CA THR A 322 -14.17 5.69 20.56
C THR A 322 -13.22 5.91 19.39
N HIS A 323 -12.77 7.14 19.16
CA HIS A 323 -11.99 7.56 18.00
C HIS A 323 -12.62 7.14 16.66
N GLY A 324 -13.95 7.02 16.61
CA GLY A 324 -14.68 6.49 15.45
C GLY A 324 -14.35 5.02 15.11
N CYS A 325 -13.75 4.26 16.03
CA CYS A 325 -13.52 2.82 15.87
C CYS A 325 -14.87 2.09 15.82
N ARG A 326 -15.07 1.28 14.79
CA ARG A 326 -16.28 0.49 14.56
C ARG A 326 -16.08 -0.98 14.84
N PHE A 327 -14.89 -1.52 14.57
CA PHE A 327 -14.59 -2.92 14.78
C PHE A 327 -13.09 -3.14 14.95
N ILE A 328 -12.71 -4.09 15.82
CA ILE A 328 -11.33 -4.53 16.02
C ILE A 328 -11.28 -6.04 15.78
N PHE A 329 -10.51 -6.44 14.80
CA PHE A 329 -10.20 -7.84 14.51
C PHE A 329 -8.84 -8.20 15.10
N SER A 330 -8.83 -9.05 16.12
CA SER A 330 -7.65 -9.43 16.90
C SER A 330 -7.39 -10.94 16.90
N HIS A 331 -7.68 -11.62 15.77
CA HIS A 331 -7.44 -13.06 15.65
C HIS A 331 -6.06 -13.41 15.11
N HIS A 332 -5.37 -12.45 14.48
CA HIS A 332 -4.00 -12.63 14.06
C HIS A 332 -3.07 -12.62 15.26
N THR A 333 -2.05 -13.48 15.24
CA THR A 333 -1.10 -13.64 16.36
C THR A 333 0.27 -13.06 16.08
N GLU A 334 0.43 -12.44 14.93
CA GLU A 334 1.64 -11.75 14.46
C GLU A 334 1.27 -10.51 13.64
N PHE A 335 2.27 -9.78 13.16
CA PHE A 335 2.10 -8.52 12.42
C PHE A 335 1.19 -8.66 11.19
N VAL A 336 0.16 -7.82 11.12
CA VAL A 336 -0.78 -7.81 9.99
C VAL A 336 -0.30 -6.87 8.89
N PHE A 337 0.09 -7.43 7.76
CA PHE A 337 0.66 -6.66 6.65
C PHE A 337 -0.37 -6.33 5.55
N GLY A 338 -1.18 -7.32 5.16
CA GLY A 338 -2.10 -7.19 4.05
C GLY A 338 -3.55 -7.20 4.53
N ALA A 339 -4.38 -6.32 3.98
CA ALA A 339 -5.81 -6.47 4.06
C ALA A 339 -6.51 -5.78 2.89
N ASP A 340 -7.64 -6.33 2.46
CA ASP A 340 -8.42 -5.83 1.33
C ASP A 340 -9.91 -5.99 1.56
N TRP A 341 -10.69 -5.04 1.05
CA TRP A 341 -12.15 -5.09 1.12
C TRP A 341 -12.67 -5.99 0.00
N SER A 342 -13.67 -6.82 0.31
CA SER A 342 -14.39 -7.53 -0.74
C SER A 342 -15.14 -6.53 -1.62
N LEU A 343 -14.93 -6.63 -2.93
CA LEU A 343 -15.62 -5.82 -3.93
C LEU A 343 -17.06 -6.30 -4.17
N TRP A 344 -17.31 -7.58 -3.90
CA TRP A 344 -18.52 -8.29 -4.29
C TRP A 344 -19.30 -8.76 -3.06
N GLY A 345 -20.54 -9.21 -3.30
CA GLY A 345 -21.39 -9.75 -2.25
C GLY A 345 -21.82 -8.70 -1.23
N GLN A 346 -21.95 -9.11 0.03
CA GLN A 346 -22.39 -8.23 1.11
C GLN A 346 -21.29 -7.20 1.47
N PRO A 347 -21.57 -5.88 1.38
CA PRO A 347 -20.62 -4.87 1.78
C PRO A 347 -20.16 -5.04 3.23
N GLY A 348 -18.84 -5.10 3.44
CA GLY A 348 -18.25 -5.23 4.77
C GLY A 348 -17.36 -6.45 4.96
N TYR A 349 -17.35 -7.40 4.02
CA TYR A 349 -16.35 -8.47 4.07
C TYR A 349 -14.94 -7.93 3.78
N VAL A 350 -13.97 -8.44 4.54
CA VAL A 350 -12.55 -8.08 4.46
C VAL A 350 -11.74 -9.37 4.45
N ALA A 351 -10.70 -9.41 3.63
CA ALA A 351 -9.62 -10.39 3.73
C ALA A 351 -8.42 -9.74 4.42
N SER A 352 -7.79 -10.43 5.37
CA SER A 352 -6.55 -10.00 6.01
C SER A 352 -5.53 -11.13 6.02
N THR A 353 -4.24 -10.77 5.95
CA THR A 353 -3.14 -11.72 6.04
C THR A 353 -2.00 -11.17 6.90
N SER A 354 -1.34 -12.07 7.61
CA SER A 354 -0.38 -11.75 8.65
C SER A 354 0.85 -12.66 8.60
N TRP A 355 1.85 -12.27 9.37
CA TRP A 355 3.08 -13.03 9.59
C TRP A 355 2.89 -14.36 10.32
N ASP A 356 1.71 -14.59 10.90
CA ASP A 356 1.28 -15.88 11.47
C ASP A 356 0.99 -16.94 10.40
N GLY A 357 1.02 -16.54 9.12
CA GLY A 357 0.74 -17.39 7.98
C GLY A 357 -0.75 -17.64 7.76
N ASP A 358 -1.62 -16.88 8.40
CA ASP A 358 -3.05 -16.99 8.18
C ASP A 358 -3.56 -15.97 7.16
N VAL A 359 -4.55 -16.41 6.40
CA VAL A 359 -5.43 -15.60 5.58
C VAL A 359 -6.82 -15.73 6.16
N CYS A 360 -7.38 -14.65 6.67
CA CYS A 360 -8.68 -14.62 7.33
C CYS A 360 -9.68 -13.83 6.50
N ILE A 361 -10.90 -14.34 6.34
CA ILE A 361 -12.04 -13.60 5.77
C ILE A 361 -13.09 -13.38 6.86
N TRP A 362 -13.44 -12.12 7.11
CA TRP A 362 -14.30 -11.72 8.21
C TRP A 362 -15.18 -10.54 7.82
N TYR A 363 -16.24 -10.33 8.60
CA TYR A 363 -17.23 -9.28 8.35
C TYR A 363 -17.01 -8.10 9.30
N ALA A 364 -16.76 -6.92 8.75
CA ALA A 364 -16.34 -5.70 9.45
C ALA A 364 -17.43 -4.99 10.26
N PHE A 365 -18.70 -5.34 10.05
CA PHE A 365 -19.83 -4.66 10.68
C PHE A 365 -20.64 -5.58 11.60
N ALA A 366 -20.03 -6.67 12.06
CA ALA A 366 -20.62 -7.50 13.11
C ALA A 366 -20.76 -6.64 14.38
N ARG A 367 -21.94 -6.69 15.01
CA ARG A 367 -22.25 -5.94 16.23
C ARG A 367 -21.60 -6.54 17.47
#